data_AF-A0A376FHE5-F1
#
_entry.id   AF-A0A376FHE5-F1
#
_cell.length_a   1.000
_cell.length_b   1.000
_cell.length_c   1.000
_cell.angle_alpha   90.00
_cell.angle_beta   90.00
_cell.angle_gamma   90.00
#
_symmetry.space_group_name_H-M   'P 1'
#
loop_
_entity.id
_entity.type
_entity.pdbx_description
1 polymer ?
#
loop_
_entity_poly.entity_id
_entity_poly.type
_entity_poly.pdbx_seq_one_letter_code
_entity_poly.pdbx_strand_id
1 'polypeptide(L)'
;MAGLGVAFGLSALFAMVGYFLVRKFAPEAGGSGIPEIEGALEELRPVRWWRVIPVKFIGGMGTLGAGMVLGREGPTVQLGGNVGRMVGDLFRMRSAEARHTLLATGAAAGLSARLTRRWRAFCSLSKRCARSSATT
;
A
#
# COMPACT_ATOMS: atom_id res chain seq x y z
N MET A 1 -25.13 -4.82 -24.54
CA MET A 1 -24.99 -3.44 -24.03
C MET A 1 -25.40 -3.28 -22.57
N ALA A 2 -26.42 -3.99 -22.05
CA ALA A 2 -26.84 -3.91 -20.64
C ALA A 2 -25.75 -4.30 -19.61
N GLY A 3 -24.89 -5.30 -19.92
CA GLY A 3 -23.84 -5.75 -18.99
C GLY A 3 -22.72 -4.74 -18.72
N LEU A 4 -22.43 -3.84 -19.66
CA LEU A 4 -21.40 -2.81 -19.50
C LEU A 4 -21.83 -1.72 -18.52
N GLY A 5 -23.08 -1.27 -18.58
CA GLY A 5 -23.62 -0.28 -17.64
C GLY A 5 -23.66 -0.80 -16.20
N VAL A 6 -24.02 -2.08 -16.02
CA VAL A 6 -24.03 -2.74 -14.70
C VAL A 6 -22.60 -2.85 -14.14
N ALA A 7 -21.61 -3.21 -14.98
CA ALA A 7 -20.21 -3.29 -14.56
C ALA A 7 -19.65 -1.92 -14.14
N PHE A 8 -19.93 -0.86 -14.89
CA PHE A 8 -19.53 0.50 -14.52
C PHE A 8 -20.22 0.99 -13.24
N GLY A 9 -21.51 0.70 -13.07
CA GLY A 9 -22.26 1.05 -11.86
C GLY A 9 -21.74 0.33 -10.61
N LEU A 10 -21.43 -0.98 -10.72
CA LEU A 10 -20.85 -1.76 -9.63
C LEU A 10 -19.45 -1.26 -9.24
N SER A 11 -18.59 -0.98 -10.23
CA SER A 11 -17.27 -0.42 -9.99
C SER A 11 -17.34 0.95 -9.31
N ALA A 12 -18.25 1.83 -9.75
CA ALA A 12 -18.46 3.14 -9.13
C ALA A 12 -18.96 3.01 -7.69
N LEU A 13 -19.87 2.07 -7.40
CA LEU A 13 -20.36 1.80 -6.06
C LEU A 13 -19.23 1.31 -5.13
N PHE A 14 -18.42 0.34 -5.59
CA PHE A 14 -17.28 -0.18 -4.82
C PHE A 14 -16.23 0.90 -4.55
N ALA A 15 -15.93 1.75 -5.54
CA ALA A 15 -15.03 2.88 -5.36
C ALA A 15 -15.59 3.90 -4.36
N MET A 16 -16.89 4.21 -4.43
CA MET A 16 -17.56 5.16 -3.54
C MET A 16 -17.59 4.64 -2.10
N VAL A 17 -17.91 3.36 -1.89
CA VAL A 17 -17.89 2.72 -0.56
C VAL A 17 -16.46 2.71 -0.01
N GLY A 18 -15.46 2.35 -0.82
CA GLY A 18 -14.05 2.39 -0.43
C GLY A 18 -13.60 3.80 -0.04
N TYR A 19 -13.96 4.81 -0.83
CA TYR A 19 -13.66 6.22 -0.54
C TYR A 19 -14.35 6.71 0.74
N PHE A 20 -15.62 6.36 0.94
CA PHE A 20 -16.38 6.71 2.13
C PHE A 20 -15.78 6.09 3.40
N LEU A 21 -15.34 4.83 3.32
CA LEU A 21 -14.68 4.14 4.43
C LEU A 21 -13.38 4.85 4.84
N VAL A 22 -12.56 5.25 3.86
CA VAL A 22 -11.32 6.00 4.14
C VAL A 22 -11.63 7.37 4.75
N ARG A 23 -12.56 8.13 4.17
CA ARG A 23 -12.99 9.44 4.68
C ARG A 23 -13.50 9.39 6.11
N LYS A 24 -14.24 8.35 6.48
CA LYS A 24 -14.93 8.25 7.78
C LYS A 24 -14.04 7.68 8.88
N PHE A 25 -13.22 6.67 8.59
CA PHE A 25 -12.49 5.93 9.62
C PHE A 25 -11.03 6.36 9.79
N ALA A 26 -10.36 6.78 8.71
CA ALA A 26 -8.97 7.19 8.73
C ALA A 26 -8.67 8.12 7.53
N PRO A 27 -8.99 9.43 7.61
CA PRO A 27 -8.64 10.39 6.56
C PRO A 27 -7.14 10.42 6.24
N GLU A 28 -6.27 10.07 7.20
CA GLU A 28 -4.83 9.90 7.05
C GLU A 28 -4.42 8.71 6.14
N ALA A 29 -5.34 7.78 5.89
CA ALA A 29 -5.14 6.67 4.94
C ALA A 29 -5.43 7.10 3.49
N GLY A 30 -5.83 8.33 3.24
CA GLY A 30 -6.07 8.86 1.89
C GLY A 30 -4.78 9.02 1.07
N GLY A 31 -4.87 8.80 -0.24
CA GLY A 31 -3.79 9.09 -1.19
C GLY A 31 -2.54 8.19 -1.05
N SER A 32 -1.38 8.75 -1.39
CA SER A 32 -0.10 8.02 -1.42
C SER A 32 0.27 7.48 -0.03
N GLY A 33 0.19 8.30 1.02
CA GLY A 33 0.58 7.89 2.37
C GLY A 33 2.08 7.95 2.67
N ILE A 34 2.93 8.23 1.66
CA ILE A 34 4.35 8.58 1.84
C ILE A 34 4.52 9.83 2.73
N PRO A 35 3.84 10.97 2.50
CA PRO A 35 3.98 12.13 3.38
C PRO A 35 3.49 11.87 4.82
N GLU A 36 2.63 10.87 5.01
CA GLU A 36 2.18 10.46 6.35
C GLU A 36 3.28 9.68 7.09
N ILE A 37 4.08 8.90 6.36
CA ILE A 37 5.25 8.20 6.89
C ILE A 37 6.38 9.20 7.16
N GLU A 38 6.68 10.10 6.22
CA GLU A 38 7.69 11.17 6.43
C GLU A 38 7.33 12.06 7.62
N GLY A 39 6.09 12.54 7.70
CA GLY A 39 5.62 13.30 8.87
C GLY A 39 5.61 12.50 10.18
N ALA A 40 5.57 11.17 10.11
CA ALA A 40 5.70 10.32 11.29
C ALA A 40 7.16 10.13 11.74
N LEU A 41 8.14 10.18 10.82
CA LEU A 41 9.56 10.23 11.17
C LEU A 41 9.90 11.58 11.84
N GLU A 42 9.29 12.66 11.38
CA GLU A 42 9.47 13.99 11.98
C GLU A 42 8.66 14.21 13.26
N GLU A 43 7.95 13.18 13.75
CA GLU A 43 7.02 13.24 14.89
C GLU A 43 5.90 14.29 14.77
N LEU A 44 5.71 14.86 13.58
CA LEU A 44 4.67 15.84 13.26
C LEU A 44 3.29 15.20 13.09
N ARG A 45 3.24 13.90 12.75
CA ARG A 45 1.98 13.16 12.54
C ARG A 45 1.89 11.87 13.35
N PRO A 46 0.74 11.60 14.00
CA PRO A 46 0.55 10.38 14.79
C PRO A 46 0.22 9.16 13.91
N VAL A 47 0.95 8.07 14.12
CA VAL A 47 0.75 6.80 13.40
C VAL A 47 -0.31 5.94 14.08
N ARG A 48 -1.54 5.96 13.56
CA ARG A 48 -2.69 5.19 14.07
C ARG A 48 -2.82 3.83 13.38
N TRP A 49 -1.84 2.95 13.58
CA TRP A 49 -1.74 1.66 12.90
C TRP A 49 -3.01 0.80 13.00
N TRP A 50 -3.71 0.80 14.15
CA TRP A 50 -4.91 -0.01 14.38
C TRP A 50 -6.10 0.39 13.48
N ARG A 51 -6.17 1.63 13.02
CA ARG A 51 -7.20 2.11 12.07
C ARG A 51 -6.70 2.10 10.65
N VAL A 52 -5.47 2.55 10.44
CA VAL A 52 -4.92 2.77 9.09
C VAL A 52 -4.71 1.46 8.35
N ILE A 53 -4.23 0.40 9.01
CA ILE A 53 -3.99 -0.91 8.36
C ILE A 53 -5.28 -1.50 7.75
N PRO A 54 -6.36 -1.75 8.52
CA PRO A 54 -7.57 -2.35 7.97
C PRO A 54 -8.27 -1.44 6.97
N VAL A 55 -8.32 -0.13 7.23
CA VAL A 55 -8.98 0.84 6.33
C VAL A 55 -8.25 0.94 4.99
N LYS A 56 -6.92 1.03 4.99
CA LYS A 56 -6.12 1.14 3.76
C LYS A 56 -6.12 -0.16 2.97
N PHE A 57 -6.14 -1.31 3.65
CA PHE A 57 -6.24 -2.61 2.99
C PHE A 57 -7.60 -2.80 2.31
N ILE A 58 -8.72 -2.57 3.02
CA ILE A 58 -10.07 -2.74 2.48
C ILE A 58 -10.38 -1.68 1.42
N GLY A 59 -10.05 -0.41 1.68
CA GLY A 59 -10.23 0.68 0.70
C GLY A 59 -9.38 0.48 -0.55
N GLY A 60 -8.16 -0.02 -0.40
CA GLY A 60 -7.28 -0.42 -1.49
C GLY A 60 -7.84 -1.60 -2.31
N MET A 61 -8.36 -2.63 -1.66
CA MET A 61 -9.01 -3.75 -2.36
C MET A 61 -10.25 -3.30 -3.13
N GLY A 62 -11.09 -2.44 -2.54
CA GLY A 62 -12.29 -1.92 -3.20
C GLY A 62 -11.97 -1.06 -4.42
N THR A 63 -10.96 -0.19 -4.34
CA THR A 63 -10.54 0.64 -5.49
C THR A 63 -9.82 -0.16 -6.58
N LEU A 64 -9.01 -1.17 -6.20
CA LEU A 64 -8.41 -2.10 -7.16
C LEU A 64 -9.47 -3.00 -7.84
N GLY A 65 -10.48 -3.45 -7.09
CA GLY A 65 -11.62 -4.22 -7.62
C GLY A 65 -12.50 -3.40 -8.57
N ALA A 66 -12.59 -2.09 -8.36
CA ALA A 66 -13.27 -1.16 -9.25
C ALA A 66 -12.49 -0.84 -10.54
N GLY A 67 -11.27 -1.38 -10.71
CA GLY A 67 -10.45 -1.14 -11.90
C GLY A 67 -9.77 0.23 -11.95
N MET A 68 -9.67 0.95 -10.82
CA MET A 68 -8.97 2.23 -10.79
C MET A 68 -7.47 2.03 -10.93
N VAL A 69 -6.84 2.77 -11.85
CA VAL A 69 -5.39 2.78 -12.05
C VAL A 69 -4.75 3.67 -10.99
N LEU A 70 -4.62 3.13 -9.78
CA LEU A 70 -3.92 3.78 -8.67
C LEU A 70 -2.58 3.10 -8.45
N GLY A 71 -1.52 3.92 -8.33
CA GLY A 71 -0.18 3.44 -8.04
C GLY A 71 -0.14 2.76 -6.67
N ARG A 72 0.08 1.43 -6.65
CA ARG A 72 0.26 0.65 -5.42
C ARG A 72 1.59 0.91 -4.68
N GLU A 73 2.23 2.06 -4.89
CA GLU A 73 3.55 2.41 -4.32
C GLU A 73 3.38 2.95 -2.92
N GLY A 74 2.59 4.01 -2.81
CA GLY A 74 2.27 4.63 -1.53
C GLY A 74 1.58 3.69 -0.54
N PRO A 75 0.53 2.93 -0.92
CA PRO A 75 -0.16 2.04 0.00
C PRO A 75 0.73 0.98 0.65
N THR A 76 1.66 0.38 -0.10
CA THR A 76 2.56 -0.66 0.46
C THR A 76 3.58 -0.09 1.43
N VAL A 77 4.08 1.12 1.16
CA VAL A 77 5.03 1.81 2.05
C VAL A 77 4.34 2.22 3.34
N GLN A 78 3.15 2.82 3.25
CA GLN A 78 2.39 3.23 4.44
C GLN A 78 1.94 2.01 5.26
N LEU A 79 1.52 0.91 4.63
CA LEU A 79 1.18 -0.32 5.35
C LEU A 79 2.41 -0.88 6.07
N GLY A 80 3.56 -0.94 5.38
CA GLY A 80 4.82 -1.43 5.95
C GLY A 80 5.29 -0.59 7.14
N GLY A 81 5.23 0.75 7.05
CA GLY A 81 5.58 1.64 8.15
C GLY A 81 4.64 1.49 9.36
N ASN A 82 3.33 1.33 9.13
CA ASN A 82 2.37 1.05 10.21
C ASN A 82 2.60 -0.31 10.87
N VAL A 83 2.99 -1.34 10.10
CA VAL A 83 3.38 -2.65 10.66
C VAL A 83 4.65 -2.52 11.50
N GLY A 84 5.65 -1.77 11.03
CA GLY A 84 6.85 -1.45 11.82
C GLY A 84 6.49 -0.79 13.15
N ARG A 85 5.56 0.16 13.14
CA ARG A 85 5.07 0.80 14.37
C ARG A 85 4.30 -0.15 15.28
N MET A 86 3.44 -1.00 14.72
CA MET A 86 2.71 -2.03 15.47
C MET A 86 3.67 -2.99 16.19
N VAL A 87 4.74 -3.42 15.53
CA VAL A 87 5.78 -4.26 16.14
C VAL A 87 6.47 -3.50 17.27
N GLY A 88 6.85 -2.24 17.07
CA GLY A 88 7.45 -1.40 18.12
C GLY A 88 6.55 -1.23 19.35
N ASP A 89 5.25 -1.07 19.14
CA ASP A 89 4.27 -0.94 20.21
C ASP A 89 4.02 -2.29 20.93
N LEU A 90 3.99 -3.41 20.19
CA LEU A 90 3.81 -4.77 20.75
C LEU A 90 5.00 -5.19 21.64
N PHE A 91 6.22 -4.91 21.20
CA PHE A 91 7.44 -5.15 21.98
C PHE A 91 7.72 -4.06 23.03
N ARG A 92 6.80 -3.09 23.20
CA ARG A 92 6.90 -1.97 24.16
C ARG A 92 8.24 -1.21 24.09
N MET A 93 8.80 -1.10 22.89
CA MET A 93 10.04 -0.35 22.66
C MET A 93 9.76 1.15 22.88
N ARG A 94 10.23 1.69 24.01
CA ARG A 94 10.03 3.09 24.39
C ARG A 94 11.06 4.06 23.82
N SER A 95 12.18 3.58 23.28
CA SER A 95 13.19 4.48 22.69
C SER A 95 12.67 5.11 21.41
N ALA A 96 12.92 6.41 21.26
CA ALA A 96 12.56 7.16 20.06
C ALA A 96 13.28 6.59 18.83
N GLU A 97 14.58 6.27 18.97
CA GLU A 97 15.36 5.64 17.90
C GLU A 97 14.74 4.33 17.42
N ALA A 98 14.39 3.40 18.32
CA ALA A 98 13.83 2.12 17.90
C ALA A 98 12.52 2.31 17.13
N ARG A 99 11.69 3.27 17.52
CA ARG A 99 10.44 3.61 16.81
C ARG A 99 10.71 4.13 15.40
N HIS A 100 11.68 5.02 15.25
CA HIS A 100 12.07 5.59 13.96
C HIS A 100 12.68 4.53 13.05
N THR A 101 13.59 3.70 13.58
CA THR A 101 14.19 2.58 12.85
C THR A 101 13.14 1.57 12.41
N LEU A 102 12.26 1.11 13.32
CA LEU A 102 11.21 0.12 12.98
C LEU A 102 10.24 0.65 11.93
N LEU A 103 9.86 1.92 12.01
CA LEU A 103 8.97 2.55 11.05
C LEU A 103 9.65 2.73 9.68
N ALA A 104 10.89 3.20 9.64
CA ALA A 104 11.69 3.33 8.42
C ALA A 104 11.97 1.97 7.76
N THR A 105 12.39 0.96 8.54
CA THR A 105 12.62 -0.41 8.06
C THR A 105 11.34 -1.05 7.56
N GLY A 106 10.21 -0.84 8.25
CA GLY A 106 8.89 -1.31 7.80
C GLY A 106 8.47 -0.69 6.47
N ALA A 107 8.65 0.62 6.32
CA ALA A 107 8.40 1.35 5.08
C ALA A 107 9.29 0.85 3.92
N ALA A 108 10.59 0.65 4.19
CA ALA A 108 11.56 0.11 3.22
C ALA A 108 11.24 -1.34 2.80
N ALA A 109 10.78 -2.17 3.74
CA ALA A 109 10.33 -3.54 3.46
C ALA A 109 9.10 -3.55 2.53
N GLY A 110 8.15 -2.64 2.76
CA GLY A 110 6.97 -2.46 1.91
C GLY A 110 7.33 -2.07 0.48
N LEU A 111 8.30 -1.16 0.30
CA LEU A 111 8.82 -0.78 -1.01
C LEU A 111 9.54 -1.95 -1.71
N SER A 112 10.37 -2.67 -0.95
CA SER A 112 11.12 -3.84 -1.43
C SER A 112 10.19 -4.92 -1.96
N ALA A 113 9.12 -5.28 -1.24
CA ALA A 113 8.18 -6.32 -1.65
C ALA A 113 7.53 -6.05 -3.03
N ARG A 114 7.24 -4.78 -3.33
CA ARG A 114 6.75 -4.36 -4.65
C ARG A 114 7.86 -4.44 -5.69
N LEU A 115 9.03 -3.88 -5.41
CA LEU A 115 10.15 -3.84 -6.34
C LEU A 115 10.61 -5.26 -6.71
N THR A 116 10.62 -6.19 -5.76
CA THR A 116 10.96 -7.60 -6.01
C THR A 116 10.03 -8.23 -7.05
N ARG A 117 8.72 -7.92 -7.05
CA ARG A 117 7.81 -8.42 -8.10
C ARG A 117 8.12 -7.82 -9.47
N ARG A 118 8.45 -6.52 -9.54
CA ARG A 118 8.86 -5.87 -10.79
C ARG A 118 10.17 -6.48 -11.33
N TRP A 119 11.14 -6.70 -10.46
CA TRP A 119 12.45 -7.24 -10.82
C TRP A 119 12.36 -8.71 -11.24
N ARG A 120 11.54 -9.53 -10.56
CA ARG A 120 11.24 -10.91 -10.99
C ARG A 120 10.53 -10.96 -12.33
N ALA A 121 9.58 -10.05 -12.59
CA ALA A 121 8.92 -9.96 -13.89
C ALA A 121 9.91 -9.59 -15.00
N PHE A 122 10.78 -8.61 -14.77
CA PHE A 122 11.84 -8.22 -15.71
C PHE A 122 12.82 -9.36 -15.97
N CYS A 123 13.35 -10.01 -14.93
CA CYS A 123 14.27 -11.14 -15.07
C CYS A 123 13.60 -12.32 -15.80
N SER A 124 12.32 -12.57 -15.53
CA SER A 124 11.54 -13.59 -16.23
C SER A 124 11.30 -13.25 -17.70
N LEU A 125 11.10 -11.97 -18.03
CA LEU A 125 10.98 -11.50 -19.41
C LEU A 125 12.33 -11.62 -20.14
N SER A 126 13.42 -11.22 -19.49
CA SER A 126 14.79 -11.36 -20.00
C SER A 126 15.13 -12.82 -20.30
N LYS A 127 14.83 -13.76 -19.38
CA LYS A 127 15.02 -15.20 -19.62
C LYS A 127 14.12 -15.74 -20.73
N ARG A 128 12.91 -15.20 -20.90
CA ARG A 128 12.01 -15.56 -22.01
C ARG A 128 12.53 -15.03 -23.36
N CYS A 129 13.00 -13.80 -23.42
CA CYS A 129 13.65 -13.25 -24.61
C CYS A 129 14.90 -14.07 -24.98
N ALA A 130 15.78 -14.33 -24.02
CA ALA A 130 17.00 -15.12 -24.25
C ALA A 130 16.68 -16.55 -24.73
N ARG A 131 15.58 -17.16 -24.27
CA ARG A 131 15.14 -18.48 -24.72
C ARG A 131 14.52 -18.45 -26.11
N SER A 132 13.79 -17.38 -26.47
CA SER A 132 13.19 -17.21 -27.80
C SER A 132 14.26 -17.05 -28.89
N SER A 133 15.37 -16.37 -28.58
CA SER A 133 16.48 -16.15 -29.52
C SER A 133 17.37 -17.38 -29.78
N ALA A 134 17.25 -18.44 -28.98
CA ALA A 134 18.03 -19.67 -29.14
C ALA A 134 17.31 -20.74 -29.99
N THR A 135 16.10 -20.45 -30.47
CA THR A 135 15.24 -21.36 -31.26
C THR A 135 15.04 -20.91 -32.71
N THR A 136 15.78 -19.91 -33.17
CA THR A 136 15.82 -19.43 -34.56
C THR A 136 17.23 -19.62 -35.10
#